data_AF-A0A2D8PMH3-F1
#
_entry.id   AF-A0A2D8PMH3-F1
#
_cell.length_a   1.000
_cell.length_b   1.000
_cell.length_c   1.000
_cell.angle_alpha   90.00
_cell.angle_beta   90.00
_cell.angle_gamma   90.00
#
_symmetry.space_group_name_H-M   'P 1'
#
loop_
_entity.id
_entity.type
_entity.pdbx_description
1 polymer ?
#
loop_
_entity_poly.entity_id
_entity_poly.type
_entity_poly.pdbx_seq_one_letter_code
_entity_poly.pdbx_strand_id
1 'polypeptide(L)'
;MEDKTLDPAALDELLGGIIRDNQEKVVGWIRGEPGCWGFLAGKSVAACRQDLGRALADGERRLVWHRLWQWLEHIKANALS
;
A
#
# COMPACT_ATOMS: atom_id res chain seq x y z
N MET A 1 -16.61 -20.37 -7.79
CA MET A 1 -15.53 -19.57 -7.20
C MET A 1 -15.68 -18.19 -7.79
N GLU A 2 -16.24 -17.24 -7.04
CA GLU A 2 -16.34 -15.85 -7.50
C GLU A 2 -14.94 -15.32 -7.77
N ASP A 3 -14.75 -14.71 -8.94
CA ASP A 3 -13.51 -14.00 -9.26
C ASP A 3 -13.53 -12.69 -8.47
N LYS A 4 -12.98 -12.72 -7.26
CA LYS A 4 -12.87 -11.54 -6.41
C LYS A 4 -11.91 -10.56 -7.09
N THR A 5 -12.41 -9.40 -7.46
CA THR A 5 -11.62 -8.31 -8.03
C THR A 5 -11.15 -7.37 -6.93
N LEU A 6 -10.08 -6.63 -7.19
CA LEU A 6 -9.57 -5.63 -6.25
C LEU A 6 -10.52 -4.42 -6.22
N ASP A 7 -11.40 -4.37 -5.22
CA ASP A 7 -12.29 -3.24 -4.98
C ASP A 7 -11.52 -2.02 -4.44
N PRO A 8 -11.68 -0.81 -5.02
CA PRO A 8 -10.98 0.38 -4.55
C PRO A 8 -11.23 0.77 -3.09
N ALA A 9 -12.45 0.60 -2.58
CA ALA A 9 -12.76 0.97 -1.19
C ALA A 9 -12.10 0.00 -0.21
N ALA A 10 -12.20 -1.30 -0.46
CA ALA A 10 -11.49 -2.32 0.30
C ALA A 10 -9.96 -2.13 0.24
N LEU A 11 -9.43 -1.72 -0.91
CA LEU A 11 -8.01 -1.40 -1.07
C LEU A 11 -7.60 -0.23 -0.18
N ASP A 12 -8.35 0.88 -0.17
CA ASP A 12 -8.02 2.05 0.66
C ASP A 12 -8.05 1.71 2.16
N GLU A 13 -9.02 0.89 2.62
CA GLU A 13 -9.08 0.41 4.01
C GLU A 13 -7.85 -0.44 4.37
N LEU A 14 -7.50 -1.40 3.52
CA LEU A 14 -6.35 -2.28 3.69
C LEU A 14 -5.04 -1.48 3.72
N LEU A 15 -4.85 -0.53 2.79
CA LEU A 15 -3.67 0.31 2.76
C LEU A 15 -3.58 1.20 4.00
N GLY A 16 -4.70 1.76 4.46
CA GLY A 16 -4.77 2.52 5.69
C GLY A 16 -4.32 1.71 6.91
N GLY A 17 -4.72 0.44 7.00
CA GLY A 17 -4.23 -0.50 8.02
C GLY A 17 -2.73 -0.70 7.95
N ILE A 18 -2.19 -1.00 6.76
CA ILE A 18 -0.74 -1.20 6.57
C ILE A 18 0.06 0.04 6.94
N ILE A 19 -0.42 1.23 6.56
CA ILE A 19 0.23 2.49 6.93
C ILE A 19 0.25 2.63 8.46
N ARG A 20 -0.90 2.46 9.14
CA ARG A 20 -1.00 2.54 10.61
C ARG A 20 -0.10 1.54 11.33
N ASP A 21 0.02 0.32 10.82
CA ASP A 21 0.80 -0.73 11.47
C ASP A 21 2.31 -0.63 11.19
N ASN A 22 2.73 0.24 10.27
CA ASN A 22 4.13 0.33 9.82
C ASN A 22 4.64 1.78 9.82
N GLN A 23 4.25 2.56 10.84
CA GLN A 23 4.60 3.98 10.97
C GLN A 23 6.11 4.24 10.88
N GLU A 24 6.96 3.38 11.45
CA GLU A 24 8.42 3.52 11.34
C GLU A 24 8.89 3.53 9.88
N LYS A 25 8.29 2.70 9.03
CA LYS A 25 8.62 2.64 7.59
C LYS A 25 8.03 3.81 6.82
N VAL A 26 6.89 4.34 7.25
CA VAL A 26 6.32 5.59 6.70
C VAL A 26 7.27 6.75 7.00
N VAL A 27 7.73 6.90 8.25
CA VAL A 27 8.69 7.93 8.64
C VAL A 27 10.01 7.77 7.90
N GLY A 28 10.55 6.56 7.81
CA GLY A 28 11.76 6.28 7.05
C GLY A 28 11.60 6.63 5.56
N TRP A 29 10.45 6.32 4.95
CA TRP A 29 10.15 6.72 3.58
C TRP A 29 10.13 8.25 3.41
N ILE A 30 9.48 8.98 4.33
CA ILE A 30 9.46 10.45 4.33
C ILE A 30 10.88 11.03 4.37
N ARG A 31 11.77 10.41 5.15
CA ARG A 31 13.19 10.79 5.28
C ARG A 31 14.08 10.35 4.11
N GLY A 32 13.53 9.61 3.14
CA GLY A 32 14.31 9.09 2.00
C GLY A 32 15.18 7.88 2.35
N GLU A 33 14.88 7.16 3.42
CA GLU A 33 15.62 5.97 3.82
C GLU A 33 15.43 4.83 2.81
N PRO A 34 16.52 4.22 2.31
CA PRO A 34 16.45 3.12 1.35
C PRO A 34 15.62 1.94 1.87
N GLY A 35 14.86 1.31 0.97
CA GLY A 35 14.10 0.09 1.27
C GLY A 35 12.75 0.30 1.95
N CYS A 36 12.45 1.48 2.50
CA CYS A 36 11.14 1.75 3.13
C CYS A 36 9.99 1.64 2.14
N TRP A 37 10.14 2.21 0.93
CA TRP A 37 9.17 2.05 -0.15
C TRP A 37 8.96 0.58 -0.51
N GLY A 38 10.05 -0.15 -0.76
CA GLY A 38 10.00 -1.56 -1.16
C GLY A 38 9.30 -2.44 -0.12
N PHE A 39 9.56 -2.18 1.16
CA PHE A 39 8.90 -2.87 2.26
C PHE A 39 7.38 -2.63 2.26
N LEU A 40 6.95 -1.36 2.22
CA LEU A 40 5.53 -1.01 2.26
C LEU A 40 4.80 -1.54 1.02
N ALA A 41 5.36 -1.33 -0.18
CA ALA A 41 4.80 -1.81 -1.44
C ALA A 41 4.69 -3.35 -1.48
N GLY A 42 5.72 -4.06 -1.00
CA GLY A 42 5.71 -5.51 -0.90
C GLY A 42 4.64 -6.03 0.07
N LYS A 43 4.53 -5.39 1.25
CA LYS A 43 3.52 -5.75 2.27
C LYS A 43 2.10 -5.51 1.76
N SER A 44 1.84 -4.40 1.06
CA SER A 44 0.53 -4.12 0.44
C SER A 44 0.14 -5.15 -0.61
N VAL A 45 1.08 -5.55 -1.48
CA VAL A 45 0.82 -6.61 -2.47
C VAL A 45 0.56 -7.95 -1.79
N ALA A 46 1.34 -8.30 -0.77
CA ALA A 46 1.15 -9.55 -0.03
C ALA A 46 -0.22 -9.60 0.66
N ALA A 47 -0.65 -8.51 1.30
CA ALA A 47 -1.95 -8.41 1.95
C ALA A 47 -3.11 -8.52 0.93
N CYS A 48 -3.03 -7.85 -0.22
CA CYS A 48 -4.04 -7.97 -1.27
C CYS A 48 -4.13 -9.40 -1.82
N ARG A 49 -2.99 -10.09 -2.00
CA ARG A 49 -2.98 -11.51 -2.42
C ARG A 49 -3.66 -12.41 -1.40
N GLN A 50 -3.45 -12.15 -0.11
CA GLN A 50 -4.06 -12.91 0.97
C GLN A 50 -5.58 -12.68 1.01
N ASP A 51 -6.04 -11.44 0.88
CA ASP A 51 -7.47 -11.11 0.88
C ASP A 51 -8.23 -11.67 -0.35
N LEU A 52 -7.58 -11.66 -1.51
CA LEU A 52 -8.16 -12.19 -2.75
C LEU A 52 -8.02 -13.70 -2.90
N GLY A 53 -7.15 -14.35 -2.12
CA GLY A 53 -6.85 -15.78 -2.24
C GLY A 53 -6.15 -16.17 -3.54
N ARG A 54 -5.58 -15.21 -4.28
CA ARG A 54 -4.89 -15.43 -5.56
C ARG A 54 -3.72 -14.46 -5.77
N ALA A 55 -2.92 -14.72 -6.80
CA ALA A 55 -1.92 -13.75 -7.25
C ALA A 55 -2.62 -12.50 -7.85
N LEU A 56 -2.00 -11.34 -7.67
CA LEU A 56 -2.41 -10.13 -8.37
C LEU A 56 -1.95 -10.17 -9.83
N ALA A 57 -2.84 -9.78 -10.72
CA ALA A 57 -2.47 -9.39 -12.07
C ALA A 57 -1.54 -8.16 -12.03
N ASP A 58 -0.78 -7.97 -13.10
CA ASP A 58 0.18 -6.87 -13.22
C ASP A 58 -0.50 -5.48 -13.09
N GLY A 59 -1.69 -5.32 -13.67
CA GLY A 59 -2.50 -4.10 -13.51
C GLY A 59 -2.94 -3.83 -12.07
N GLU A 60 -3.38 -4.87 -11.35
CA GLU A 60 -3.77 -4.76 -9.93
C GLU A 60 -2.56 -4.39 -9.06
N ARG A 61 -1.39 -4.98 -9.33
CA ARG A 61 -0.15 -4.66 -8.61
C ARG A 61 0.23 -3.18 -8.79
N ARG A 62 0.15 -2.67 -10.02
CA ARG A 62 0.38 -1.24 -10.30
C ARG A 62 -0.63 -0.36 -9.58
N LEU A 63 -1.90 -0.75 -9.53
CA LEU A 63 -2.95 -0.01 -8.82
C LEU A 63 -2.64 0.09 -7.32
N VAL A 64 -2.25 -1.02 -6.69
CA VAL A 64 -1.83 -1.05 -5.27
C VAL A 64 -0.68 -0.08 -5.03
N TRP A 65 0.36 -0.11 -5.86
CA TRP A 65 1.50 0.80 -5.73
C TRP A 65 1.10 2.26 -5.91
N HIS A 66 0.34 2.56 -6.96
CA HIS A 66 -0.12 3.92 -7.23
C HIS A 66 -0.94 4.48 -6.06
N ARG A 67 -1.88 3.69 -5.51
CA ARG A 67 -2.65 4.13 -4.35
C ARG A 67 -1.82 4.29 -3.10
N LEU A 68 -0.94 3.34 -2.79
CA LEU A 68 -0.04 3.46 -1.63
C LEU A 68 0.82 4.72 -1.74
N TRP A 69 1.38 5.00 -2.92
CA TRP A 69 2.17 6.20 -3.17
C TRP A 69 1.38 7.48 -2.89
N GLN A 70 0.14 7.58 -3.39
CA GLN A 70 -0.72 8.74 -3.15
C GLN A 70 -1.02 8.97 -1.66
N TRP A 71 -1.28 7.90 -0.90
CA TRP A 71 -1.43 7.99 0.54
C TRP A 71 -0.17 8.51 1.23
N LEU A 72 0.99 7.97 0.88
CA LEU A 72 2.27 8.37 1.47
C LEU A 72 2.61 9.84 1.14
N GLU A 73 2.40 10.28 -0.10
CA GLU A 73 2.56 11.67 -0.50
C GLU A 73 1.60 12.60 0.26
N HIS A 74 0.34 12.20 0.45
CA HIS A 74 -0.62 12.97 1.24
C HIS A 74 -0.17 13.11 2.71
N ILE A 75 0.25 12.01 3.33
CA ILE A 75 0.78 12.01 4.70
C ILE A 75 2.02 12.90 4.81
N LYS A 76 2.94 12.79 3.86
CA LYS A 76 4.15 13.61 3.81
C LYS A 76 3.84 15.09 3.69
N ALA A 77 2.90 15.46 2.80
CA ALA A 77 2.46 16.84 2.65
C ALA A 77 1.88 17.39 3.96
N ASN A 78 1.05 16.60 4.66
CA ASN A 78 0.47 17.01 5.94
C ASN A 78 1.50 17.05 7.09
N ALA A 79 2.54 16.21 7.05
CA ALA A 79 3.61 16.21 8.07
C ALA A 79 4.61 17.36 7.90
N LEU A 80 4.66 17.97 6.71
CA LEU A 80 5.54 19.08 6.36
C LEU A 80 4.81 20.43 6.28
N SER A 81 3.48 20.43 6.46
CA SER A 81 2.65 21.64 6.57
C SER A 81 2.71 22.24 7.97
#